data_AF-A0A9E5Y6M3-F1
#
_entry.id   AF-A0A9E5Y6M3-F1
#
_cell.length_a   1.000
_cell.length_b   1.000
_cell.length_c   1.000
_cell.angle_alpha   90.00
_cell.angle_beta   90.00
_cell.angle_gamma   90.00
#
_symmetry.space_group_name_H-M   'P 1'
#
loop_
_entity.id
_entity.type
_entity.pdbx_description
1 polymer ?
#
loop_
_entity_poly.entity_id
_entity_poly.type
_entity_poly.pdbx_seq_one_letter_code
_entity_poly.pdbx_strand_id
1 'polypeptide(L)'
;MDRYTIIELAEQAESLGINLGANPHRTIRYYISIGLLHKPDVVQEGKKRVSYYNQDHLNQLKIIDYLKKKKYSLKEIKKQLHKKVFLSEDGLKFIEKYRDEIPEGAFLKGMPVNIAEVAFFMLKFLEDFKKDLVTPESLEKFFIDEDGKPVEVLSIHRKYPS
;
A
#
# COMPACT_ATOMS: atom_id res chain seq x y z
N MET A 1 -10.55 -14.88 8.83
CA MET A 1 -10.46 -13.47 8.41
C MET A 1 -11.34 -12.68 9.34
N ASP A 2 -10.78 -11.68 10.01
CA ASP A 2 -11.52 -10.82 10.94
C ASP A 2 -12.57 -10.01 10.17
N ARG A 3 -13.77 -9.92 10.74
CA ARG A 3 -14.87 -9.12 10.23
C ARG A 3 -15.18 -8.04 11.24
N TYR A 4 -15.23 -6.80 10.78
CA TYR A 4 -15.56 -5.64 11.58
C TYR A 4 -16.85 -5.02 11.07
N THR A 5 -17.71 -4.58 11.96
CA THR A 5 -18.68 -3.52 11.67
C THR A 5 -17.94 -2.20 11.45
N ILE A 6 -18.65 -1.17 11.00
CA ILE A 6 -18.03 0.15 10.84
C ILE A 6 -17.58 0.76 12.18
N ILE A 7 -18.24 0.39 13.28
CA ILE A 7 -17.91 0.85 14.64
C ILE A 7 -16.60 0.19 15.07
N GLU A 8 -16.54 -1.14 15.02
CA GLU A 8 -15.33 -1.89 15.38
C GLU A 8 -14.12 -1.49 14.51
N LEU A 9 -14.33 -1.22 13.21
CA LEU A 9 -13.25 -0.73 12.35
C LEU A 9 -12.74 0.64 12.80
N ALA A 10 -13.63 1.55 13.21
CA ALA A 10 -13.25 2.87 13.69
C ALA A 10 -12.51 2.80 15.03
N GLU A 11 -13.00 2.01 15.98
CA GLU A 11 -12.34 1.76 17.26
C GLU A 11 -10.96 1.14 17.08
N GLN A 12 -10.84 0.17 16.17
CA GLN A 12 -9.56 -0.46 15.85
C GLN A 12 -8.60 0.50 15.13
N ALA A 13 -9.11 1.41 14.29
CA ALA A 13 -8.30 2.43 13.67
C ALA A 13 -7.77 3.43 14.72
N GLU A 14 -8.63 3.84 15.65
CA GLU A 14 -8.27 4.77 16.72
C GLU A 14 -7.25 4.17 17.70
N SER A 15 -7.41 2.90 18.07
CA SER A 15 -6.44 2.18 18.93
C SER A 15 -5.05 2.07 18.29
N LEU A 16 -4.97 2.14 16.95
CA LEU A 16 -3.73 2.17 16.19
C LEU A 16 -3.22 3.59 15.87
N GLY A 17 -3.85 4.63 16.44
CA GLY A 17 -3.44 6.02 16.28
C GLY A 17 -3.76 6.63 14.90
N ILE A 18 -4.72 6.07 14.18
CA ILE A 18 -5.17 6.56 12.87
C ILE A 18 -6.17 7.70 13.07
N ASN A 19 -5.89 8.88 12.49
CA ASN A 19 -6.76 10.05 12.67
C ASN A 19 -7.86 10.12 11.60
N LEU A 20 -9.08 9.71 11.99
CA LEU A 20 -10.29 9.78 11.18
C LEU A 20 -11.14 11.05 11.43
N GLY A 21 -10.68 11.95 12.30
CA GLY A 21 -11.37 13.17 12.68
C GLY A 21 -12.56 12.93 13.64
N ALA A 22 -13.36 13.97 13.86
CA ALA A 22 -14.43 13.98 14.86
C ALA A 22 -15.60 13.01 14.58
N ASN A 23 -15.74 12.51 13.35
CA ASN A 23 -16.77 11.53 13.00
C ASN A 23 -16.16 10.39 12.15
N PRO A 24 -15.52 9.40 12.80
CA PRO A 24 -14.83 8.31 12.11
C PRO A 24 -15.71 7.54 11.13
N HIS A 25 -16.95 7.22 11.52
CA HIS A 25 -17.89 6.47 10.67
C HIS A 25 -18.24 7.24 9.39
N ARG A 26 -18.46 8.56 9.49
CA ARG A 26 -18.72 9.41 8.33
C ARG A 26 -17.49 9.50 7.43
N THR A 27 -16.30 9.63 8.02
CA THR A 27 -15.03 9.64 7.27
C THR A 27 -14.81 8.35 6.51
N ILE A 28 -15.02 7.18 7.14
CA ILE A 28 -14.89 5.87 6.47
C ILE A 28 -15.88 5.76 5.30
N ARG A 29 -17.16 6.10 5.51
CA ARG A 29 -18.17 6.10 4.42
C ARG A 29 -17.80 7.04 3.29
N TYR A 30 -17.27 8.22 3.61
CA TYR A 30 -16.83 9.18 2.61
C TYR A 30 -15.62 8.67 1.81
N TYR A 31 -14.65 8.06 2.47
CA TYR A 31 -13.51 7.43 1.78
C TYR A 31 -13.97 6.31 0.84
N ILE A 32 -14.97 5.52 1.22
CA ILE A 32 -15.58 4.54 0.30
C ILE A 32 -16.28 5.24 -0.87
N SER A 33 -17.07 6.29 -0.61
CA SER A 33 -17.84 6.96 -1.68
C SER A 33 -16.97 7.61 -2.74
N ILE A 34 -15.79 8.11 -2.35
CA ILE A 34 -14.81 8.67 -3.28
C ILE A 34 -13.85 7.61 -3.85
N GLY A 35 -13.96 6.34 -3.45
CA GLY A 35 -13.13 5.24 -3.92
C GLY A 35 -11.68 5.30 -3.42
N LEU A 36 -11.47 5.77 -2.19
CA LEU A 36 -10.20 5.74 -1.47
C LEU A 36 -10.06 4.48 -0.59
N LEU A 37 -11.20 3.95 -0.14
CA LEU A 37 -11.34 2.63 0.46
C LEU A 37 -12.18 1.76 -0.47
N HIS A 38 -11.91 0.46 -0.52
CA HIS A 38 -12.81 -0.45 -1.23
C HIS A 38 -14.15 -0.61 -0.49
N LYS A 39 -15.16 -1.09 -1.20
CA LYS A 39 -16.48 -1.30 -0.61
C LYS A 39 -16.43 -2.49 0.36
N PRO A 40 -17.14 -2.41 1.50
CA PRO A 40 -17.25 -3.53 2.42
C PRO A 40 -18.06 -4.67 1.80
N ASP A 41 -17.85 -5.87 2.33
CA ASP A 41 -18.67 -7.02 1.99
C ASP A 41 -20.07 -6.83 2.56
N VAL A 42 -21.11 -7.04 1.75
CA VAL A 42 -22.49 -6.91 2.19
C VAL A 42 -23.11 -8.29 2.32
N VAL A 43 -23.46 -8.67 3.55
CA VAL A 43 -24.06 -9.96 3.88
C VAL A 43 -25.52 -9.75 4.29
N GLN A 44 -26.40 -10.66 3.85
CA GLN A 44 -27.78 -10.70 4.30
C GLN A 44 -27.86 -11.48 5.61
N GLU A 45 -28.24 -10.81 6.69
CA GLU A 45 -28.49 -11.42 8.00
C GLU A 45 -29.97 -11.32 8.34
N GLY A 46 -30.68 -12.44 8.16
CA GLY A 46 -32.13 -12.47 8.24
C GLY A 46 -32.76 -11.46 7.28
N LYS A 47 -33.45 -10.44 7.82
CA LYS A 47 -34.10 -9.38 7.03
C LYS A 47 -33.22 -8.15 6.76
N LYS A 48 -32.01 -8.08 7.34
CA LYS A 48 -31.14 -6.90 7.26
C LYS A 48 -29.93 -7.16 6.37
N ARG A 49 -29.48 -6.12 5.66
CA ARG A 49 -28.18 -6.10 4.98
C ARG A 49 -27.16 -5.45 5.90
N VAL A 50 -26.09 -6.18 6.20
CA VAL A 50 -25.01 -5.73 7.09
C VAL A 50 -23.73 -5.61 6.27
N SER A 51 -22.99 -4.52 6.48
CA SER A 51 -21.69 -4.29 5.85
C SER A 51 -20.57 -4.70 6.79
N TYR A 52 -19.73 -5.62 6.32
CA TYR A 52 -18.54 -6.11 7.02
C TYR A 52 -17.28 -5.61 6.35
N TYR A 53 -16.39 -5.11 7.18
CA TYR A 53 -15.06 -4.65 6.84
C TYR A 53 -14.06 -5.71 7.31
N ASN A 54 -12.84 -5.64 6.79
CA ASN A 54 -11.80 -6.64 7.04
C ASN A 54 -10.45 -5.94 7.28
N GLN A 55 -9.41 -6.73 7.53
CA GLN A 55 -8.06 -6.24 7.77
C GLN A 55 -7.52 -5.35 6.63
N ASP A 56 -7.92 -5.59 5.38
CA ASP A 56 -7.46 -4.78 4.25
C ASP A 56 -7.99 -3.35 4.32
N HIS A 57 -9.23 -3.16 4.81
CA HIS A 57 -9.76 -1.81 5.05
C HIS A 57 -8.93 -1.08 6.10
N LEU A 58 -8.52 -1.77 7.17
CA LEU A 58 -7.67 -1.19 8.22
C LEU A 58 -6.28 -0.83 7.67
N ASN A 59 -5.71 -1.69 6.83
CA ASN A 59 -4.43 -1.41 6.15
C ASN A 59 -4.53 -0.20 5.22
N GLN A 60 -5.61 -0.07 4.44
CA GLN A 60 -5.84 1.13 3.61
C GLN A 60 -5.99 2.39 4.46
N LEU A 61 -6.70 2.33 5.60
CA LEU A 61 -6.80 3.45 6.53
C LEU A 61 -5.45 3.92 7.05
N LYS A 62 -4.53 2.98 7.38
CA LYS A 62 -3.16 3.32 7.78
C LYS A 62 -2.40 4.05 6.67
N ILE A 63 -2.51 3.57 5.43
CA ILE A 63 -1.84 4.20 4.28
C ILE A 63 -2.39 5.61 4.04
N ILE A 64 -3.71 5.78 4.10
CA ILE A 64 -4.36 7.09 3.95
C ILE A 64 -3.88 8.07 5.03
N ASP A 65 -3.85 7.64 6.30
CA ASP A 65 -3.38 8.48 7.41
C ASP A 65 -1.90 8.85 7.28
N TYR A 66 -1.04 7.90 6.89
CA TYR A 66 0.36 8.16 6.59
C TYR A 66 0.54 9.22 5.51
N LEU A 67 -0.19 9.12 4.39
CA LEU A 67 -0.09 10.09 3.30
C LEU A 67 -0.70 11.46 3.68
N LYS A 68 -1.78 11.49 4.46
CA LYS A 68 -2.31 12.73 5.04
C LYS A 68 -1.28 13.43 5.94
N LYS A 69 -0.54 12.67 6.75
CA LYS A 69 0.55 13.20 7.60
C LYS A 69 1.69 13.81 6.75
N LYS A 70 1.91 13.29 5.54
CA LYS A 70 2.80 13.89 4.51
C LYS A 70 2.17 15.05 3.72
N LYS A 71 1.01 15.56 4.16
CA LYS A 71 0.27 16.68 3.55
C LYS A 71 -0.30 16.43 2.15
N TYR A 72 -0.42 15.18 1.72
CA TYR A 72 -1.15 14.86 0.50
C TYR A 72 -2.65 15.13 0.67
N SER A 73 -3.27 15.73 -0.34
CA SER A 73 -4.73 15.85 -0.45
C SER A 73 -5.37 14.50 -0.76
N LEU A 74 -6.65 14.30 -0.41
CA LEU A 74 -7.36 13.05 -0.72
C LEU A 74 -7.37 12.70 -2.21
N LYS A 75 -7.36 13.72 -3.09
CA LYS A 75 -7.27 13.54 -4.55
C LYS A 75 -5.90 12.95 -4.94
N GLU A 76 -4.83 13.46 -4.36
CA GLU A 76 -3.48 12.95 -4.62
C GLU A 76 -3.29 11.56 -4.00
N ILE A 77 -3.78 11.32 -2.78
CA ILE A 77 -3.77 10.00 -2.16
C ILE A 77 -4.47 8.98 -3.06
N LYS A 78 -5.66 9.31 -3.58
CA LYS A 78 -6.38 8.43 -4.52
C LYS A 78 -5.56 8.14 -5.77
N LYS A 79 -4.90 9.17 -6.33
CA LYS A 79 -4.04 9.01 -7.50
C LYS A 79 -2.87 8.07 -7.18
N GLN A 80 -2.24 8.20 -6.01
CA GLN A 80 -1.13 7.36 -5.57
C GLN A 80 -1.56 5.90 -5.36
N LEU A 81 -2.70 5.66 -4.70
CA LEU A 81 -3.19 4.31 -4.43
C LEU A 81 -3.54 3.52 -5.71
N HIS A 82 -3.89 4.20 -6.80
CA HIS A 82 -4.20 3.56 -8.09
C HIS A 82 -3.07 3.67 -9.10
N LYS A 83 -1.92 4.24 -8.69
CA LYS A 83 -0.78 4.43 -9.57
C LYS A 83 -0.20 3.06 -9.92
N LYS A 84 -0.09 2.79 -11.22
CA LYS A 84 0.64 1.62 -11.70
C LYS A 84 2.13 1.89 -11.49
N VAL A 85 2.80 0.90 -10.92
CA VAL A 85 4.23 0.93 -10.66
C VAL A 85 4.87 -0.13 -11.54
N PHE A 86 6.01 0.18 -12.14
CA PHE A 86 6.78 -0.68 -13.02
C PHE A 86 8.20 -0.82 -12.46
N LEU A 87 8.89 -1.90 -12.80
CA LEU A 87 10.33 -1.94 -12.53
C LEU A 87 11.08 -1.08 -13.54
N SER A 88 12.04 -0.31 -13.02
CA SER A 88 13.04 0.37 -13.84
C SER A 88 14.05 -0.64 -14.40
N GLU A 89 14.96 -0.19 -15.26
CA GLU A 89 16.05 -1.04 -15.72
C GLU A 89 16.95 -1.52 -14.58
N ASP A 90 17.15 -0.69 -13.57
CA ASP A 90 17.93 -1.06 -12.38
C ASP A 90 17.15 -2.06 -11.51
N GLY A 91 15.83 -1.89 -11.40
CA GLY A 91 14.96 -2.84 -10.70
C GLY A 91 14.93 -4.21 -11.39
N LEU A 92 14.88 -4.23 -12.72
CA LEU A 92 14.96 -5.46 -13.52
C LEU A 92 16.33 -6.13 -13.36
N LYS A 93 17.44 -5.39 -13.44
CA LYS A 93 18.78 -5.94 -13.18
C LYS A 93 18.94 -6.48 -11.77
N PHE A 94 18.33 -5.82 -10.79
CA PHE A 94 18.32 -6.30 -9.41
C PHE A 94 17.61 -7.65 -9.31
N ILE A 95 16.41 -7.78 -9.88
CA ILE A 95 15.62 -9.00 -9.74
C ILE A 95 16.17 -10.16 -10.58
N GLU A 96 16.81 -9.89 -11.72
CA GLU A 96 17.43 -10.90 -12.59
C GLU A 96 18.44 -11.80 -11.85
N LYS A 97 19.09 -11.28 -10.80
CA LYS A 97 19.98 -12.06 -9.92
C LYS A 97 19.30 -13.28 -9.29
N TYR A 98 17.97 -13.25 -9.18
CA TYR A 98 17.15 -14.29 -8.57
C TYR A 98 16.25 -14.99 -9.58
N ARG A 99 16.58 -14.94 -10.89
CA ARG A 99 15.74 -15.49 -11.97
C ARG A 99 15.25 -16.92 -11.74
N ASP A 100 16.06 -17.75 -11.08
CA ASP A 100 15.75 -19.15 -10.82
C ASP A 100 14.66 -19.33 -9.74
N GLU A 101 14.37 -18.27 -8.97
CA GLU A 101 13.34 -18.23 -7.94
C GLU A 101 12.07 -17.48 -8.40
N ILE A 102 12.11 -16.84 -9.58
CA ILE A 102 11.01 -16.01 -10.10
C ILE A 102 10.00 -16.91 -10.84
N PRO A 103 8.70 -16.84 -10.51
CA PRO A 103 7.66 -17.51 -11.30
C PRO A 103 7.68 -17.06 -12.76
N GLU A 104 7.43 -17.99 -13.68
CA GLU A 104 7.36 -17.67 -15.11
C GLU A 104 6.33 -16.56 -15.38
N GLY A 105 6.74 -15.54 -16.14
CA GLY A 105 5.89 -14.39 -16.47
C GLY A 105 5.80 -13.30 -15.40
N ALA A 106 6.56 -13.38 -14.31
CA ALA A 106 6.68 -12.28 -13.35
C ALA A 106 7.70 -11.22 -13.81
N PHE A 107 7.52 -9.98 -13.35
CA PHE A 107 8.41 -8.83 -13.57
C PHE A 107 8.65 -8.48 -15.06
N LEU A 108 7.65 -8.69 -15.92
CA LEU A 108 7.76 -8.39 -17.34
C LEU A 108 8.02 -6.89 -17.59
N LYS A 109 9.03 -6.59 -18.41
CA LYS A 109 9.38 -5.21 -18.78
C LYS A 109 8.16 -4.50 -19.40
N GLY A 110 7.84 -3.32 -18.88
CA GLY A 110 6.71 -2.51 -19.34
C GLY A 110 5.34 -2.97 -18.81
N MET A 111 5.29 -3.99 -17.95
CA MET A 111 4.06 -4.40 -17.26
C MET A 111 4.05 -3.89 -15.81
N PRO A 112 2.88 -3.51 -15.26
CA PRO A 112 2.78 -3.10 -13.87
C PRO A 112 3.12 -4.24 -12.92
N VAL A 113 3.88 -3.93 -11.87
CA VAL A 113 4.21 -4.85 -10.79
C VAL A 113 2.97 -5.07 -9.93
N ASN A 114 2.60 -6.32 -9.73
CA ASN A 114 1.50 -6.71 -8.85
C ASN A 114 1.98 -6.87 -7.39
N ILE A 115 1.04 -7.07 -6.46
CA ILE A 115 1.38 -7.12 -5.02
C ILE A 115 2.29 -8.29 -4.65
N ALA A 116 2.16 -9.44 -5.31
CA ALA A 116 2.99 -10.61 -5.05
C ALA A 116 4.43 -10.37 -5.54
N GLU A 117 4.57 -9.75 -6.70
CA GLU A 117 5.85 -9.32 -7.25
C GLU A 117 6.51 -8.26 -6.38
N VAL A 118 5.77 -7.26 -5.89
CA VAL A 118 6.31 -6.28 -4.92
C VAL A 118 6.77 -6.99 -3.65
N ALA A 119 5.98 -7.90 -3.09
CA ALA A 119 6.35 -8.64 -1.89
C ALA A 119 7.63 -9.47 -2.08
N PHE A 120 7.73 -10.18 -3.21
CA PHE A 120 8.94 -10.94 -3.57
C PHE A 120 10.15 -10.01 -3.72
N PHE A 121 9.99 -8.89 -4.45
CA PHE A 121 11.03 -7.89 -4.61
C PHE A 121 11.53 -7.38 -3.27
N MET A 122 10.61 -7.00 -2.37
CA MET A 122 10.96 -6.47 -1.05
C MET A 122 11.66 -7.51 -0.18
N LEU A 123 11.28 -8.79 -0.28
CA LEU A 123 11.95 -9.88 0.43
C LEU A 123 13.42 -9.99 0.00
N LYS A 124 13.67 -10.01 -1.31
CA LYS A 124 15.04 -10.05 -1.87
C LYS A 124 15.83 -8.79 -1.55
N PHE A 125 15.19 -7.62 -1.64
CA PHE A 125 15.82 -6.36 -1.25
C PHE A 125 16.27 -6.37 0.21
N LEU A 126 15.46 -6.89 1.14
CA LEU A 126 15.81 -6.99 2.55
C LEU A 126 16.94 -8.00 2.80
N GLU A 127 16.99 -9.11 2.06
CA GLU A 127 18.11 -10.07 2.12
C GLU A 127 19.43 -9.43 1.70
N ASP A 128 19.44 -8.69 0.60
CA ASP A 128 20.63 -7.98 0.10
C ASP A 128 20.99 -6.79 1.00
N PHE A 129 20.01 -6.08 1.56
CA PHE A 129 20.24 -4.98 2.50
C PHE A 129 20.94 -5.46 3.77
N LYS A 130 20.53 -6.61 4.32
CA LYS A 130 21.21 -7.23 5.50
C LYS A 130 22.65 -7.67 5.22
N LYS A 131 23.02 -7.80 3.95
CA LYS A 131 24.37 -8.17 3.49
C LYS A 131 25.16 -6.95 2.99
N ASP A 132 24.64 -5.74 3.21
CA ASP A 132 25.22 -4.48 2.73
C ASP A 132 25.42 -4.41 1.20
N LEU A 133 24.62 -5.16 0.44
CA LEU A 133 24.69 -5.20 -1.04
C LEU A 133 23.85 -4.11 -1.72
N VAL A 134 22.88 -3.55 -0.99
CA VAL A 134 22.01 -2.46 -1.44
C VAL A 134 21.77 -1.49 -0.29
N THR A 135 21.38 -0.25 -0.61
CA THR A 135 20.99 0.75 0.40
C THR A 135 19.51 1.11 0.26
N PRO A 136 18.88 1.71 1.29
CA PRO A 136 17.48 2.14 1.22
C PRO A 136 17.21 3.10 0.05
N GLU A 137 18.18 3.95 -0.29
CA GLU A 137 18.11 4.90 -1.39
C GLU A 137 18.07 4.20 -2.76
N SER A 138 18.59 2.98 -2.88
CA SER A 138 18.48 2.19 -4.11
C SER A 138 17.02 1.89 -4.46
N LEU A 139 16.13 1.79 -3.47
CA LEU A 139 14.71 1.48 -3.67
C LEU A 139 14.01 2.55 -4.54
N GLU A 140 14.42 3.81 -4.40
CA GLU A 140 13.87 4.93 -5.18
C GLU A 140 14.17 4.80 -6.67
N LYS A 141 15.23 4.08 -7.04
CA LYS A 141 15.64 3.86 -8.43
C LYS A 141 15.00 2.64 -9.05
N PHE A 142 14.46 1.72 -8.26
CA PHE A 142 13.99 0.43 -8.74
C PHE A 142 12.56 0.45 -9.27
N PHE A 143 11.75 1.41 -8.82
CA PHE A 143 10.35 1.52 -9.21
C PHE A 143 10.11 2.84 -9.94
N ILE A 144 9.46 2.75 -11.09
CA ILE A 144 9.07 3.90 -11.91
C ILE A 144 7.56 3.87 -12.18
N ASP A 145 7.03 5.02 -12.58
CA ASP A 145 5.64 5.16 -13.00
C ASP A 145 5.45 4.98 -14.50
N GLU A 146 4.20 5.15 -14.95
CA GLU A 146 3.82 5.07 -16.37
C GLU A 146 4.53 6.12 -17.24
N ASP A 147 4.99 7.23 -16.66
CA ASP A 147 5.76 8.28 -17.33
C ASP A 147 7.30 8.03 -17.23
N GLY A 148 7.72 6.89 -16.64
CA GLY A 148 9.11 6.54 -16.42
C GLY A 148 9.79 7.30 -15.28
N LYS A 149 9.04 8.02 -14.44
CA LYS A 149 9.59 8.78 -13.32
C LYS A 149 9.75 7.88 -12.09
N PRO A 150 10.83 8.07 -11.29
CA PRO A 150 10.99 7.38 -10.01
C PRO A 150 9.74 7.50 -9.14
N VAL A 151 9.28 6.36 -8.62
CA VAL A 151 8.24 6.33 -7.59
C VAL A 151 8.94 6.50 -6.26
N GLU A 152 8.53 7.50 -5.48
CA GLU A 152 8.91 7.57 -4.06
C GLU A 152 8.29 6.39 -3.32
N VAL A 153 8.97 5.25 -3.32
CA VAL A 153 8.59 4.09 -2.53
C VAL A 153 9.06 4.38 -1.11
N LEU A 154 8.15 4.88 -0.28
CA LEU A 154 8.39 5.20 1.12
C LEU A 154 9.69 5.98 1.31
N SER A 155 9.65 7.29 1.05
CA SER A 155 10.64 8.20 1.62
C SER A 155 10.57 8.08 3.16
N ILE A 156 11.30 7.11 3.72
CA ILE A 156 11.67 7.02 5.14
C ILE A 156 12.73 8.09 5.29
N HIS A 157 12.31 9.35 5.34
CA HIS A 157 13.16 10.39 5.89
C HIS A 157 13.50 9.92 7.30
N ARG A 158 14.75 9.52 7.51
CA ARG A 158 15.33 9.24 8.82
C ARG A 158 14.98 10.39 9.76
N LYS A 159 14.00 10.16 10.63
CA LYS A 159 13.95 10.75 11.95
C LYS A 159 14.07 9.61 12.95
N TYR A 160 15.23 8.95 12.94
CA TYR A 160 15.72 8.36 14.18
C TYR A 160 16.52 9.46 14.87
N PRO A 161 16.04 10.02 15.99
CA PRO A 161 16.92 10.77 16.86
C PRO A 161 17.98 9.80 17.37
N SER A 162 19.24 10.17 17.14
CA SER A 162 20.42 9.64 17.84
C SER A 162 20.25 9.72 19.35
#